data_AF-A0A964GMK5-F1
#
_entry.id   AF-A0A964GMK5-F1
#
_cell.length_a   1.000
_cell.length_b   1.000
_cell.length_c   1.000
_cell.angle_alpha   90.00
_cell.angle_beta   90.00
_cell.angle_gamma   90.00
#
_symmetry.space_group_name_H-M   'P 1'
#
loop_
_entity.id
_entity.type
_entity.pdbx_description
1 polymer ?
#
loop_
_entity_poly.entity_id
_entity_poly.type
_entity_poly.pdbx_seq_one_letter_code
_entity_poly.pdbx_strand_id
1 'polypeptide(L)'
;MKKLAQGLYHAPKQSDFGPLPPADDQVVQSFLRDSDFLLFSPSAFNAVGVGTTQLYNSTWVYNRKRHGIFRLGNRDFDFRVKPRFPKKLSPEFLFVDLLNNLDELAEDGELVLGQARKKMPSFDADRLRRAIERYANAATRKILREWSGG
;
A
#
# COMPACT_ATOMS: atom_id res chain seq x y z
N MET A 1 18.57 25.20 1.81
CA MET A 1 17.93 24.09 1.06
C MET A 1 18.68 22.79 1.35
N LYS A 2 17.97 21.66 1.48
CA LYS A 2 18.56 20.33 1.71
C LYS A 2 18.26 19.43 0.51
N LYS A 3 19.28 18.76 -0.04
CA LYS A 3 19.14 17.81 -1.16
C LYS A 3 18.56 16.48 -0.65
N LEU A 4 17.52 15.99 -1.31
CA LEU A 4 16.88 14.69 -0.98
C LEU A 4 17.23 13.59 -1.99
N ALA A 5 17.42 13.95 -3.26
CA ALA A 5 17.88 13.11 -4.35
C ALA A 5 18.50 13.98 -5.46
N GLN A 6 19.06 13.40 -6.52
CA GLN A 6 19.56 14.17 -7.65
C GLN A 6 18.42 14.96 -8.32
N GLY A 7 18.50 16.29 -8.28
CA GLY A 7 17.46 17.17 -8.79
C GLY A 7 16.27 17.40 -7.84
N LEU A 8 16.28 16.87 -6.62
CA LEU A 8 15.23 17.07 -5.62
C LEU A 8 15.73 17.83 -4.39
N TYR A 9 15.17 19.02 -4.16
CA TYR A 9 15.58 19.95 -3.11
C TYR A 9 14.40 20.31 -2.21
N HIS A 10 14.64 20.40 -0.90
CA HIS A 10 13.66 20.80 0.09
C HIS A 10 14.07 22.09 0.80
N ALA A 11 13.10 22.99 1.00
CA ALA A 11 13.22 24.16 1.86
C ALA A 11 12.40 23.89 3.14
N PRO A 12 13.06 23.57 4.28
CA PRO A 12 12.35 23.14 5.47
C PRO A 12 11.57 24.25 6.16
N LYS A 13 10.37 23.92 6.63
CA LYS A 13 9.64 24.71 7.63
C LYS A 13 10.29 24.47 9.00
N GLN A 14 10.49 25.53 9.77
CA GLN A 14 11.02 25.44 11.14
C GLN A 14 9.91 25.03 12.12
N SER A 15 10.23 24.13 13.04
CA SER A 15 9.52 23.92 14.30
C SER A 15 10.44 24.24 15.48
N ASP A 16 9.90 24.24 16.69
CA ASP A 16 10.65 24.47 17.94
C ASP A 16 11.80 23.47 18.17
N PHE A 17 11.78 22.34 17.45
CA PHE A 17 12.78 21.28 17.51
C PHE A 17 13.72 21.25 16.29
N GLY A 18 13.67 22.26 15.43
CA GLY A 18 14.50 22.40 14.23
C GLY A 18 13.74 22.23 12.91
N PRO A 19 14.45 22.07 11.77
CA PRO A 19 13.82 21.94 10.46
C PRO A 19 13.06 20.62 10.34
N LEU A 20 11.75 20.69 10.12
CA LEU A 20 10.93 19.50 9.88
C LEU A 20 11.37 18.80 8.58
N PRO A 21 11.48 17.46 8.56
CA PRO A 21 11.62 16.76 7.31
C PRO A 21 10.39 17.02 6.43
N PRO A 22 10.55 17.00 5.09
CA PRO A 22 9.40 17.08 4.19
C PRO A 22 8.46 15.91 4.45
N ALA A 23 7.16 16.16 4.31
CA ALA A 23 6.17 15.10 4.36
C ALA A 23 6.38 14.12 3.19
N ASP A 24 6.18 12.82 3.44
CA ASP A 24 6.51 11.75 2.48
C ASP A 24 5.80 11.95 1.13
N ASP A 25 4.56 12.41 1.17
CA ASP A 25 3.74 12.73 0.00
C ASP A 25 4.39 13.81 -0.87
N GLN A 26 4.94 14.87 -0.28
CA GLN A 26 5.62 15.95 -1.03
C GLN A 26 6.92 15.45 -1.68
N VAL A 27 7.67 14.60 -0.98
CA VAL A 27 8.91 14.01 -1.50
C VAL A 27 8.60 13.11 -2.68
N VAL A 28 7.64 12.21 -2.52
CA VAL A 28 7.21 11.27 -3.56
C VAL A 28 6.59 12.00 -4.75
N GLN A 29 5.74 13.00 -4.50
CA GLN A 29 5.14 13.83 -5.55
C GLN A 29 6.20 14.52 -6.41
N SER A 30 7.21 15.10 -5.76
CA SER A 30 8.31 15.79 -6.46
C SER A 30 9.19 14.81 -7.23
N PHE A 31 9.42 13.60 -6.68
CA PHE A 31 10.18 12.55 -7.35
C PHE A 31 9.46 12.00 -8.59
N LEU A 32 8.16 11.72 -8.49
CA LEU A 32 7.34 11.24 -9.60
C LEU A 32 6.97 12.33 -10.61
N ARG A 33 7.06 13.60 -10.19
CA ARG A 33 6.44 14.75 -10.88
C ARG A 33 4.98 14.45 -11.19
N ASP A 34 4.27 13.94 -10.18
CA ASP A 34 2.88 13.47 -10.26
C ASP A 34 2.22 13.49 -8.88
N SER A 35 0.92 13.76 -8.83
CA SER A 35 0.10 13.61 -7.63
C SER A 35 -0.77 12.35 -7.63
N ASP A 36 -0.82 11.60 -8.73
CA ASP A 36 -1.58 10.37 -8.85
C ASP A 36 -0.77 9.15 -8.36
N PHE A 37 -0.67 9.02 -7.05
CA PHE A 37 -0.07 7.88 -6.36
C PHE A 37 -0.82 7.59 -5.04
N LEU A 38 -0.63 6.38 -4.52
CA LEU A 38 -1.11 5.97 -3.20
C LEU A 38 0.09 5.56 -2.35
N LEU A 39 0.22 6.19 -1.19
CA LEU A 39 1.31 5.97 -0.24
C LEU A 39 0.76 5.35 1.05
N PHE A 40 1.33 4.22 1.47
CA PHE A 40 0.98 3.57 2.73
C PHE A 40 2.07 2.60 3.21
N SER A 41 2.07 2.26 4.50
CA SER A 41 2.90 1.18 5.03
C SER A 41 2.14 -0.15 4.93
N PRO A 42 2.80 -1.30 4.66
CA PRO A 42 2.16 -2.61 4.71
C PRO A 42 1.52 -2.91 6.07
N SER A 43 1.97 -2.26 7.14
CA SER A 43 1.32 -2.31 8.47
C SER A 43 -0.17 -1.90 8.44
N ALA A 44 -0.62 -1.18 7.41
CA ALA A 44 -2.04 -0.87 7.21
C ALA A 44 -2.92 -2.13 7.04
N PHE A 45 -2.35 -3.27 6.63
CA PHE A 45 -3.07 -4.54 6.52
C PHE A 45 -3.61 -5.02 7.87
N ASN A 46 -3.04 -4.58 9.00
CA ASN A 46 -3.53 -4.90 10.33
C ASN A 46 -4.98 -4.43 10.55
N ALA A 47 -5.42 -3.38 9.85
CA ALA A 47 -6.80 -2.91 9.89
C ALA A 47 -7.81 -3.91 9.29
N VAL A 48 -7.35 -4.87 8.48
CA VAL A 48 -8.19 -5.93 7.91
C VAL A 48 -8.61 -6.95 8.99
N GLY A 49 -7.80 -7.12 10.03
CA GLY A 49 -8.13 -7.99 11.17
C GLY A 49 -8.10 -9.48 10.86
N VAL A 50 -7.13 -9.91 10.04
CA VAL A 50 -6.94 -11.32 9.64
C VAL A 50 -5.67 -11.94 10.25
N GLY A 51 -5.14 -11.33 11.31
CA GLY A 51 -3.96 -11.83 12.02
C GLY A 51 -2.63 -11.25 11.54
N THR A 52 -2.63 -10.27 10.63
CA THR A 52 -1.42 -9.47 10.37
C THR A 52 -1.16 -8.56 11.56
N THR A 53 0.06 -8.60 12.07
CA THR A 53 0.50 -7.81 13.24
C THR A 53 1.90 -7.23 13.06
N GLN A 54 2.58 -7.57 11.96
CA GLN A 54 3.92 -7.13 11.70
C GLN A 54 3.97 -5.61 11.52
N LEU A 55 4.95 -4.97 12.16
CA LEU A 55 5.30 -3.58 11.92
C LEU A 55 6.37 -3.52 10.84
N TYR A 56 6.00 -2.89 9.72
CA TYR A 56 6.88 -2.73 8.57
C TYR A 56 7.53 -1.36 8.58
N ASN A 57 8.86 -1.33 8.61
CA ASN A 57 9.65 -0.12 8.41
C ASN A 57 9.86 0.16 6.90
N SER A 58 8.79 0.06 6.12
CA SER A 58 8.78 0.32 4.68
C SER A 58 7.54 1.11 4.29
N THR A 59 7.64 1.85 3.19
CA THR A 59 6.54 2.63 2.63
C THR A 59 6.37 2.24 1.17
N TRP A 60 5.20 1.70 0.84
CA TRP A 60 4.83 1.37 -0.52
C TRP A 60 4.23 2.58 -1.21
N VAL A 61 4.63 2.76 -2.48
CA VAL A 61 4.16 3.85 -3.35
C VAL A 61 3.58 3.25 -4.62
N TYR A 62 2.26 3.09 -4.64
CA TYR A 62 1.56 2.66 -5.84
C TYR A 62 1.44 3.82 -6.80
N ASN A 63 1.96 3.63 -8.01
CA ASN A 63 2.04 4.68 -9.02
C ASN A 63 1.99 4.07 -10.43
N ARG A 64 2.07 4.90 -11.48
CA ARG A 64 2.02 4.46 -12.89
C ARG A 64 3.32 4.70 -13.67
N LYS A 65 4.38 5.22 -13.02
CA LYS A 65 5.55 5.80 -13.69
C LYS A 65 6.87 5.11 -13.39
N ARG A 66 7.06 4.60 -12.17
CA ARG A 66 8.34 4.11 -11.65
C ARG A 66 8.13 2.86 -10.81
N HIS A 67 9.03 1.90 -10.97
CA HIS A 67 9.11 0.70 -10.15
C HIS A 67 10.49 0.60 -9.51
N GLY A 68 10.56 0.03 -8.30
CA GLY A 68 11.80 -0.26 -7.59
C GLY A 68 11.92 0.49 -6.27
N ILE A 69 12.97 0.16 -5.51
CA ILE A 69 13.25 0.78 -4.23
C ILE A 69 14.10 2.03 -4.45
N PHE A 70 13.62 3.18 -3.97
CA PHE A 70 14.33 4.45 -4.05
C PHE A 70 14.52 5.06 -2.66
N ARG A 71 15.74 5.45 -2.35
CA ARG A 71 16.06 6.24 -1.16
C ARG A 71 15.77 7.71 -1.44
N LEU A 72 14.81 8.29 -0.73
CA LEU A 72 14.48 9.72 -0.82
C LEU A 72 14.69 10.36 0.56
N GLY A 73 15.71 11.21 0.67
CA GLY A 73 16.21 11.65 1.97
C GLY A 73 16.83 10.49 2.76
N ASN A 74 16.29 10.18 3.94
CA ASN A 74 16.80 9.11 4.82
C ASN A 74 15.88 7.89 4.88
N ARG A 75 14.95 7.74 3.93
CA ARG A 75 13.95 6.67 3.92
C ARG A 75 13.94 5.96 2.58
N ASP A 76 13.74 4.65 2.63
CA ASP A 76 13.52 3.82 1.45
C ASP A 76 12.01 3.72 1.17
N PHE A 77 11.67 3.94 -0.10
CA PHE A 77 10.32 3.83 -0.62
C PHE A 77 10.30 2.74 -1.69
N ASP A 78 9.37 1.80 -1.56
CA ASP A 78 9.15 0.76 -2.55
C ASP A 78 8.08 1.23 -3.54
N PHE A 79 8.53 1.68 -4.71
CA PHE A 79 7.66 2.12 -5.78
C PHE A 79 7.13 0.91 -6.56
N ARG A 80 5.82 0.75 -6.60
CA ARG A 80 5.16 -0.33 -7.32
C ARG A 80 4.28 0.22 -8.43
N VAL A 81 4.53 -0.26 -9.65
CA VAL A 81 3.68 0.12 -10.78
C VAL A 81 2.40 -0.71 -10.72
N LYS A 82 1.29 -0.06 -10.39
CA LYS A 82 -0.04 -0.68 -10.36
C LYS A 82 -0.94 0.06 -11.34
N PRO A 83 -1.64 -0.64 -12.26
CA PRO A 83 -2.49 0.02 -13.24
C PRO A 83 -3.68 0.74 -12.59
N ARG A 84 -4.13 0.24 -11.43
CA ARG A 84 -5.28 0.75 -10.67
C ARG A 84 -4.98 0.70 -9.18
N PHE A 85 -5.33 1.78 -8.47
CA PHE A 85 -5.33 1.91 -7.02
C PHE A 85 -6.30 3.03 -6.63
N PRO A 86 -6.88 3.03 -5.42
CA PRO A 86 -7.78 4.09 -4.97
C PRO A 86 -6.99 5.34 -4.54
N LYS A 87 -7.69 6.48 -4.44
CA LYS A 87 -7.13 7.73 -3.88
C LYS A 87 -6.93 7.68 -2.36
N LYS A 88 -7.69 6.84 -1.67
CA LYS A 88 -7.66 6.66 -0.21
C LYS A 88 -7.82 5.17 0.11
N LEU A 89 -7.19 4.73 1.19
CA LEU A 89 -7.36 3.38 1.69
C LEU A 89 -8.80 3.16 2.15
N SER A 90 -9.29 1.94 1.91
CA SER A 90 -10.56 1.44 2.44
C SER A 90 -10.33 0.01 2.94
N PRO A 91 -11.12 -0.48 3.91
CA PRO A 91 -11.01 -1.85 4.39
C PRO A 91 -11.10 -2.88 3.25
N GLU A 92 -11.99 -2.67 2.28
CA GLU A 92 -12.19 -3.58 1.15
C GLU A 92 -11.02 -3.57 0.18
N PHE A 93 -10.41 -2.39 -0.07
CA PHE A 93 -9.18 -2.31 -0.85
C PHE A 93 -8.03 -3.02 -0.14
N LEU A 94 -7.84 -2.75 1.16
CA LEU A 94 -6.77 -3.37 1.94
C LEU A 94 -6.92 -4.89 2.00
N PHE A 95 -8.15 -5.40 2.12
CA PHE A 95 -8.41 -6.84 2.05
C PHE A 95 -7.99 -7.44 0.70
N VAL A 96 -8.41 -6.84 -0.41
CA VAL A 96 -8.05 -7.32 -1.76
C VAL A 96 -6.55 -7.20 -2.01
N ASP A 97 -5.95 -6.10 -1.58
CA ASP A 97 -4.53 -5.84 -1.81
C ASP A 97 -3.64 -6.69 -0.89
N LEU A 98 -4.08 -7.02 0.32
CA LEU A 98 -3.43 -8.02 1.17
C LEU A 98 -3.33 -9.35 0.41
N LEU A 99 -4.44 -9.83 -0.15
CA LEU A 99 -4.46 -11.08 -0.94
C LEU A 99 -3.57 -11.00 -2.19
N ASN A 100 -3.48 -9.83 -2.82
CA ASN A 100 -2.64 -9.61 -4.00
C ASN A 100 -1.14 -9.72 -3.74
N ASN A 101 -0.69 -9.49 -2.50
CA ASN A 101 0.73 -9.42 -2.14
C ASN A 101 1.07 -10.38 -0.97
N LEU A 102 0.30 -11.46 -0.78
CA LEU A 102 0.46 -12.42 0.32
C LEU A 102 1.87 -13.01 0.41
N ASP A 103 2.49 -13.27 -0.73
CA ASP A 103 3.83 -13.83 -0.89
C ASP A 103 4.95 -12.85 -0.48
N GLU A 104 4.62 -11.57 -0.33
CA GLU A 104 5.55 -10.52 0.09
C GLU A 104 5.40 -10.14 1.57
N LEU A 105 4.41 -10.72 2.26
CA LEU A 105 4.18 -10.50 3.68
C LEU A 105 5.04 -11.46 4.52
N ALA A 106 5.44 -11.00 5.70
CA ALA A 106 6.21 -11.79 6.66
C ALA A 106 5.35 -12.85 7.37
N GLU A 107 4.03 -12.67 7.35
CA GLU A 107 3.05 -13.57 7.94
C GLU A 107 2.93 -14.91 7.19
N ASP A 108 2.49 -15.96 7.91
CA ASP A 108 2.15 -17.24 7.30
C ASP A 108 0.94 -17.09 6.36
N GLY A 109 1.19 -17.24 5.06
CA GLY A 109 0.19 -17.03 4.01
C GLY A 109 -1.02 -17.96 4.13
N GLU A 110 -0.86 -19.20 4.57
CA GLU A 110 -1.99 -20.15 4.71
C GLU A 110 -2.89 -19.76 5.88
N LEU A 111 -2.28 -19.37 7.01
CA LEU A 111 -3.02 -18.87 8.16
C LEU A 111 -3.78 -17.59 7.82
N VAL A 112 -3.12 -16.64 7.16
CA VAL A 112 -3.75 -15.38 6.73
C VAL A 112 -4.89 -15.66 5.74
N LEU A 113 -4.72 -16.57 4.78
CA LEU A 113 -5.78 -16.96 3.84
C LEU A 113 -6.99 -17.57 4.56
N GLY A 114 -6.76 -18.46 5.51
CA GLY A 114 -7.82 -19.07 6.31
C GLY A 114 -8.63 -18.04 7.11
N GLN A 115 -7.96 -17.05 7.70
CA GLN A 115 -8.62 -15.95 8.42
C GLN A 115 -9.31 -14.97 7.46
N ALA A 116 -8.69 -14.65 6.33
CA ALA A 116 -9.29 -13.79 5.31
C ALA A 116 -10.60 -14.37 4.78
N ARG A 117 -10.65 -15.69 4.52
CA ARG A 117 -11.88 -16.38 4.12
C ARG A 117 -12.99 -16.23 5.16
N LYS A 118 -12.67 -16.40 6.44
CA LYS A 118 -13.63 -16.23 7.56
C LYS A 118 -14.07 -14.78 7.74
N LYS A 119 -13.18 -13.82 7.46
CA LYS A 119 -13.42 -12.38 7.59
C LYS A 119 -14.28 -11.84 6.45
N MET A 120 -14.18 -12.40 5.25
CA MET A 120 -14.84 -11.93 4.03
C MET A 120 -16.34 -11.58 4.18
N PRO A 121 -17.18 -12.38 4.87
CA PRO A 121 -18.61 -12.07 5.04
C PRO A 121 -18.91 -10.83 5.89
N SER A 122 -17.91 -10.30 6.61
CA SER A 122 -18.09 -9.10 7.46
C SER A 122 -18.00 -7.77 6.72
N PHE A 123 -17.57 -7.77 5.46
CA PHE A 123 -17.50 -6.56 4.63
C PHE A 123 -18.86 -6.23 4.01
N ASP A 124 -19.05 -4.96 3.64
CA ASP A 124 -20.11 -4.54 2.72
C ASP A 124 -19.91 -5.24 1.38
N ALA A 125 -20.86 -6.13 1.02
CA ALA A 125 -20.75 -7.00 -0.14
C ALA A 125 -20.56 -6.22 -1.46
N ASP A 126 -21.23 -5.08 -1.59
CA ASP A 126 -21.18 -4.24 -2.78
C ASP A 126 -19.85 -3.50 -2.91
N ARG A 127 -19.33 -2.97 -1.80
CA ARG A 127 -18.00 -2.35 -1.76
C ARG A 127 -16.91 -3.37 -2.03
N LEU A 128 -17.00 -4.56 -1.42
CA LEU A 128 -16.03 -5.62 -1.61
C LEU A 128 -16.02 -6.11 -3.05
N ARG A 129 -17.20 -6.37 -3.65
CA ARG A 129 -17.32 -6.74 -5.06
C ARG A 129 -16.65 -5.70 -5.97
N ARG A 130 -16.93 -4.40 -5.77
CA ARG A 130 -16.28 -3.32 -6.54
C ARG A 130 -14.76 -3.29 -6.35
N ALA A 131 -14.26 -3.55 -5.14
CA ALA A 131 -12.83 -3.61 -4.87
C ALA A 131 -12.17 -4.79 -5.59
N ILE A 132 -12.79 -5.97 -5.55
CA ILE A 132 -12.33 -7.17 -6.27
C ILE A 132 -12.29 -6.91 -7.78
N GLU A 133 -13.38 -6.39 -8.35
CA GLU A 133 -13.47 -6.07 -9.77
C GLU A 133 -12.38 -5.10 -10.24
N ARG A 134 -12.06 -4.09 -9.42
CA ARG A 134 -11.12 -3.04 -9.78
C ARG A 134 -9.66 -3.40 -9.53
N TYR A 135 -9.36 -4.08 -8.43
CA TYR A 135 -8.00 -4.17 -7.88
C TYR A 135 -7.45 -5.60 -7.74
N ALA A 136 -8.29 -6.64 -7.77
CA ALA A 136 -7.79 -8.01 -7.63
C ALA A 136 -7.01 -8.44 -8.89
N ASN A 137 -5.82 -9.01 -8.68
CA ASN A 137 -5.06 -9.68 -9.73
C ASN A 137 -5.67 -11.06 -10.07
N ALA A 138 -5.11 -11.76 -11.06
CA ALA A 138 -5.66 -13.05 -11.51
C ALA A 138 -5.64 -14.14 -10.42
N ALA A 139 -4.56 -14.19 -9.62
CA ALA A 139 -4.40 -15.15 -8.52
C ALA A 139 -5.42 -14.91 -7.41
N THR A 140 -5.55 -13.66 -6.94
CA THR A 140 -6.54 -13.26 -5.94
C THR A 140 -7.97 -13.57 -6.41
N ARG A 141 -8.29 -13.31 -7.68
CA ARG A 141 -9.61 -13.66 -8.23
C ARG A 141 -9.85 -15.17 -8.23
N LYS A 142 -8.82 -15.98 -8.48
CA LYS A 142 -8.95 -17.45 -8.42
C LYS A 142 -9.29 -17.89 -7.00
N ILE A 143 -8.53 -17.43 -6.01
CA ILE A 143 -8.76 -17.68 -4.58
C ILE A 143 -10.19 -17.30 -4.17
N LEU A 144 -10.62 -16.09 -4.54
CA LEU A 144 -11.95 -15.58 -4.18
C LEU A 144 -13.10 -16.36 -4.83
N ARG A 145 -12.93 -16.84 -6.07
CA ARG A 145 -13.93 -17.69 -6.74
C ARG A 145 -14.08 -19.03 -6.02
N GLU A 146 -12.97 -19.65 -5.62
CA GLU A 146 -12.98 -20.92 -4.86
C GLU A 146 -13.72 -20.77 -3.52
N TRP A 147 -13.66 -19.61 -2.89
CA TRP A 147 -14.40 -19.34 -1.65
C TRP A 147 -15.89 -19.14 -1.86
N SER A 148 -16.29 -18.69 -3.04
CA SER A 148 -17.68 -18.35 -3.40
C SER A 148 -18.51 -19.58 -3.78
N GLY A 149 -17.90 -20.78 -3.82
CA GLY A 149 -18.62 -22.03 -4.07
C GLY A 149 -18.54 -22.59 -5.48
N GLY A 150 -17.59 -22.15 -6.32
CA GLY A 150 -17.31 -22.77 -7.63
C GLY A 150 -18.38 -22.54 -8.68
#